data_AF-A0A8H4VDS4-F1
#
_entry.id   AF-A0A8H4VDS4-F1
#
_cell.length_a   1.000
_cell.length_b   1.000
_cell.length_c   1.000
_cell.angle_alpha   90.00
_cell.angle_beta   90.00
_cell.angle_gamma   90.00
#
_symmetry.space_group_name_H-M   'P 1'
#
loop_
_entity.id
_entity.type
_entity.pdbx_description
1 polymer ?
#
loop_
_entity_poly.entity_id
_entity_poly.type
_entity_poly.pdbx_seq_one_letter_code
_entity_poly.pdbx_strand_id
1 'polypeptide(L)'
;MAATALPFIRNLASSNSKLRTQSISTLESYLSTRQTLPRDEAQKLWTGLFYALWMSDRARAQQHLADRIASLAPPDAGLESWYASFWEVISRQWSSIDALRLDKFLLLVRRLLAAQVRWAVRSGEFGLVAGVLKC
;
A
#
# COMPACT_ATOMS: atom_id res chain seq x y z
N MET A 1 18.62 2.71 -15.30
CA MET A 1 18.30 1.53 -14.46
C MET A 1 17.11 0.84 -15.08
N ALA A 2 17.24 -0.43 -15.45
CA ALA A 2 16.18 -1.17 -16.14
C ALA A 2 14.92 -1.21 -15.27
N ALA A 3 13.78 -0.81 -15.80
CA ALA A 3 12.50 -0.99 -15.13
C ALA A 3 12.26 -2.49 -14.98
N THR A 4 12.40 -3.03 -13.76
CA THR A 4 12.01 -4.40 -13.46
C THR A 4 10.51 -4.50 -13.73
N ALA A 5 10.14 -5.15 -14.82
CA ALA A 5 8.73 -5.37 -15.12
C ALA A 5 8.18 -6.28 -14.02
N LEU A 6 7.25 -5.75 -13.22
CA LEU A 6 6.52 -6.50 -12.20
C LEU A 6 5.15 -6.86 -12.80
N PRO A 7 5.05 -7.97 -13.56
CA PRO A 7 3.86 -8.29 -14.35
C PRO A 7 2.60 -8.46 -13.50
N PHE A 8 2.75 -8.84 -12.23
CA PHE A 8 1.64 -9.00 -11.30
C PHE A 8 0.98 -7.67 -10.89
N ILE A 9 1.64 -6.51 -11.05
CA ILE A 9 1.05 -5.21 -10.68
C ILE A 9 -0.24 -4.96 -11.46
N ARG A 10 -0.26 -5.27 -12.76
CA ARG A 10 -1.46 -5.10 -13.59
C ARG A 10 -2.63 -5.92 -13.07
N ASN A 11 -2.35 -7.09 -12.49
CA ASN A 11 -3.36 -7.99 -11.97
C ASN A 11 -3.93 -7.51 -10.61
N LEU A 12 -3.27 -6.59 -9.90
CA LEU A 12 -3.82 -5.94 -8.70
C LEU A 12 -5.08 -5.12 -9.03
N ALA A 13 -5.14 -4.52 -10.22
CA ALA A 13 -6.30 -3.77 -10.72
C ALA A 13 -7.27 -4.62 -11.57
N SER A 14 -7.07 -5.93 -11.66
CA SER A 14 -7.94 -6.81 -12.46
C SER A 14 -9.36 -6.85 -11.90
N SER A 15 -10.39 -6.91 -12.76
CA SER A 15 -11.78 -7.12 -12.33
C SER A 15 -12.01 -8.49 -11.66
N ASN A 16 -11.15 -9.48 -11.95
CA ASN A 16 -11.23 -10.81 -11.36
C ASN A 16 -10.66 -10.82 -9.93
N SER A 17 -11.52 -11.06 -8.94
CA SER A 17 -11.17 -11.07 -7.52
C SER A 17 -10.13 -12.14 -7.14
N LYS A 18 -10.12 -13.29 -7.83
CA LYS A 18 -9.14 -14.36 -7.61
C LYS A 18 -7.75 -13.91 -8.07
N LEU A 19 -7.66 -13.29 -9.24
CA LEU A 19 -6.40 -12.75 -9.78
C LEU A 19 -5.84 -11.63 -8.89
N ARG A 20 -6.69 -10.74 -8.38
CA ARG A 20 -6.26 -9.72 -7.41
C ARG A 20 -5.70 -10.35 -6.14
N THR A 21 -6.42 -11.32 -5.57
CA THR A 21 -6.01 -12.01 -4.34
C THR A 21 -4.66 -12.72 -4.50
N GLN A 22 -4.48 -13.43 -5.61
CA GLN A 22 -3.21 -14.07 -5.96
C GLN A 22 -2.09 -13.05 -6.10
N SER A 23 -2.34 -11.93 -6.78
CA SER A 23 -1.35 -10.87 -7.00
C SER A 23 -0.93 -10.18 -5.69
N ILE A 24 -1.85 -10.04 -4.73
CA ILE A 24 -1.52 -9.54 -3.39
C ILE A 24 -0.65 -10.57 -2.65
N SER A 25 -0.92 -11.87 -2.78
CA SER A 25 -0.03 -12.91 -2.21
C SER A 25 1.35 -12.89 -2.85
N THR A 26 1.44 -12.70 -4.18
CA THR A 26 2.72 -12.53 -4.88
C THR A 26 3.45 -11.27 -4.41
N LEU A 27 2.73 -10.17 -4.20
CA LEU A 27 3.30 -8.94 -3.65
C LEU A 27 3.85 -9.14 -2.24
N GLU A 28 3.16 -9.89 -1.40
CA GLU A 28 3.58 -10.21 -0.04
C GLU A 28 4.92 -10.98 -0.04
N SER A 29 5.04 -12.01 -0.88
CA SER A 29 6.32 -12.72 -1.09
C SER A 29 7.40 -11.85 -1.75
N TYR A 30 7.01 -10.93 -2.61
CA TYR A 30 7.93 -9.99 -3.25
C TYR A 30 8.54 -9.02 -2.22
N LEU A 31 7.72 -8.44 -1.35
CA LEU A 31 8.16 -7.51 -0.32
C LEU A 31 9.03 -8.19 0.73
N SER A 32 8.75 -9.45 1.10
CA SER A 32 9.52 -10.16 2.14
C SER A 32 10.96 -10.48 1.72
N THR A 33 11.24 -10.56 0.43
CA THR A 33 12.58 -10.88 -0.12
C THR A 33 13.39 -9.65 -0.53
N ARG A 34 12.75 -8.48 -0.61
CA ARG A 34 13.34 -7.23 -1.10
C ARG A 34 13.89 -6.39 0.04
N GLN A 35 15.22 -6.35 0.19
CA GLN A 35 15.86 -5.48 1.19
C GLN A 35 15.70 -3.98 0.85
N THR A 36 15.85 -3.63 -0.42
CA THR A 36 15.72 -2.24 -0.90
C THR A 36 14.56 -2.12 -1.87
N LEU A 37 13.74 -1.09 -1.66
CA LEU A 37 12.59 -0.78 -2.50
C LEU A 37 12.71 0.66 -3.04
N PRO A 38 13.04 0.83 -4.32
CA PRO A 38 13.06 2.15 -4.95
C PRO A 38 11.70 2.83 -4.89
N ARG A 39 11.70 4.16 -4.73
CA ARG A 39 10.46 4.95 -4.58
C ARG A 39 9.54 4.83 -5.80
N ASP A 40 10.08 4.85 -7.02
CA ASP A 40 9.28 4.73 -8.25
C ASP A 40 8.58 3.37 -8.35
N GLU A 41 9.23 2.32 -7.85
CA GLU A 41 8.68 0.96 -7.79
C GLU A 41 7.58 0.86 -6.73
N ALA A 42 7.83 1.41 -5.53
CA ALA A 42 6.85 1.50 -4.46
C ALA A 42 5.60 2.27 -4.89
N GLN A 43 5.73 3.37 -5.62
CA GLN A 43 4.60 4.13 -6.16
C GLN A 43 3.76 3.30 -7.15
N LYS A 44 4.39 2.51 -8.03
CA LYS A 44 3.68 1.61 -8.97
C LYS A 44 2.90 0.54 -8.20
N LEU A 45 3.52 -0.06 -7.18
CA LEU A 45 2.86 -1.04 -6.31
C LEU A 45 1.65 -0.43 -5.58
N TRP A 46 1.82 0.73 -4.97
CA TRP A 46 0.73 1.43 -4.26
C TRP A 46 -0.39 1.88 -5.19
N THR A 47 -0.08 2.27 -6.42
CA THR A 47 -1.10 2.56 -7.44
C THR A 47 -1.92 1.31 -7.76
N GLY A 48 -1.28 0.14 -7.88
CA GLY A 48 -1.97 -1.14 -8.03
C GLY A 48 -2.85 -1.49 -6.83
N LEU A 49 -2.35 -1.29 -5.60
CA LEU A 49 -3.11 -1.53 -4.36
C LEU A 49 -4.31 -0.59 -4.19
N PHE A 50 -4.15 0.67 -4.59
CA PHE A 50 -5.24 1.66 -4.63
C PHE A 50 -6.39 1.13 -5.48
N TYR A 51 -6.11 0.68 -6.70
CA TYR A 51 -7.15 0.12 -7.58
C TYR A 51 -7.65 -1.25 -7.11
N ALA A 52 -6.84 -2.05 -6.41
CA ALA A 52 -7.31 -3.29 -5.80
C ALA A 52 -8.42 -3.03 -4.76
N LEU A 53 -8.26 -1.99 -3.93
CA LEU A 53 -9.28 -1.55 -2.98
C LEU A 53 -10.45 -0.84 -3.68
N TRP A 54 -10.17 -0.07 -4.73
CA TRP A 54 -11.19 0.57 -5.57
C TRP A 54 -12.22 -0.44 -6.11
N MET A 55 -11.76 -1.61 -6.57
CA MET A 55 -12.58 -2.70 -7.13
C MET A 55 -13.24 -3.60 -6.07
N SER A 56 -13.17 -3.26 -4.78
CA SER A 56 -13.81 -4.00 -3.69
C SER A 56 -15.11 -3.33 -3.25
N ASP A 57 -16.24 -4.01 -3.47
CA ASP A 57 -17.58 -3.46 -3.23
C ASP A 57 -18.24 -3.98 -1.95
N ARG A 58 -17.87 -5.18 -1.47
CA ARG A 58 -18.48 -5.77 -0.27
C ARG A 58 -17.80 -5.26 0.99
N ALA A 59 -18.57 -4.70 1.93
CA ALA A 59 -18.04 -4.11 3.18
C ALA A 59 -17.05 -5.03 3.93
N ARG A 60 -17.40 -6.29 4.16
CA ARG A 60 -16.51 -7.26 4.83
C ARG A 60 -15.22 -7.52 4.04
N ALA A 61 -15.30 -7.54 2.71
CA ALA A 61 -14.13 -7.71 1.85
C ALA A 61 -13.25 -6.46 1.86
N GLN A 62 -13.83 -5.26 1.91
CA GLN A 62 -13.11 -3.99 2.06
C GLN A 62 -12.33 -3.96 3.37
N GLN A 63 -12.96 -4.34 4.49
CA GLN A 63 -12.29 -4.45 5.78
C GLN A 63 -11.14 -5.46 5.72
N HIS A 64 -11.39 -6.71 5.31
CA HIS A 64 -10.32 -7.70 5.25
C HIS A 64 -9.16 -7.27 4.31
N LEU A 65 -9.48 -6.65 3.18
CA LEU A 65 -8.49 -6.17 2.23
C LEU A 65 -7.66 -5.01 2.82
N ALA A 66 -8.29 -4.03 3.46
CA ALA A 66 -7.56 -2.92 4.07
C ALA A 66 -6.67 -3.38 5.25
N ASP A 67 -7.07 -4.40 6.00
CA ASP A 67 -6.20 -5.02 7.03
C ASP A 67 -4.98 -5.67 6.38
N ARG A 68 -5.23 -6.47 5.33
CA ARG A 68 -4.18 -7.16 4.60
C ARG A 68 -3.20 -6.21 3.92
N ILE A 69 -3.69 -5.11 3.32
CA ILE A 69 -2.83 -4.09 2.72
C ILE A 69 -2.01 -3.38 3.81
N ALA A 70 -2.61 -3.03 4.94
CA ALA A 70 -1.91 -2.34 6.03
C ALA A 70 -0.85 -3.19 6.72
N SER A 71 -0.94 -4.53 6.63
CA SER A 71 0.11 -5.44 7.11
C SER A 71 1.25 -5.66 6.12
N LEU A 72 1.14 -5.18 4.87
CA LEU A 72 2.23 -5.27 3.90
C LEU A 72 3.32 -4.25 4.26
N ALA A 73 4.53 -4.75 4.48
CA ALA A 73 5.72 -3.94 4.69
C ALA A 73 6.96 -4.70 4.19
N PRO A 74 7.87 -4.05 3.45
CA PRO A 74 9.20 -4.60 3.22
C PRO A 74 10.04 -4.56 4.52
N PRO A 75 11.19 -5.24 4.55
CA PRO A 75 12.24 -5.04 5.55
C PRO A 75 12.60 -3.55 5.75
N ASP A 76 13.19 -3.22 6.90
CA ASP A 76 13.37 -1.83 7.38
C ASP A 76 14.03 -0.90 6.33
N ALA A 77 15.01 -1.37 5.57
CA ALA A 77 15.70 -0.59 4.53
C ALA A 77 14.81 -0.14 3.35
N GLY A 78 13.65 -0.78 3.13
CA GLY A 78 12.67 -0.39 2.11
C GLY A 78 11.45 0.35 2.68
N LEU A 79 11.35 0.47 4.01
CA LEU A 79 10.13 0.88 4.69
C LEU A 79 9.82 2.37 4.51
N GLU A 80 10.84 3.22 4.50
CA GLU A 80 10.69 4.66 4.26
C GLU A 80 10.08 4.92 2.88
N SER A 81 10.69 4.35 1.84
CA SER A 81 10.18 4.44 0.47
C SER A 81 8.76 3.89 0.35
N TRP A 82 8.46 2.78 1.03
CA TRP A 82 7.13 2.17 1.03
C TRP A 82 6.07 3.12 1.59
N TYR A 83 6.29 3.68 2.78
CA TYR A 83 5.33 4.58 3.40
C TYR A 83 5.26 5.96 2.76
N ALA A 84 6.38 6.54 2.33
CA ALA A 84 6.39 7.79 1.56
C ALA A 84 5.55 7.67 0.27
N SER A 85 5.70 6.55 -0.43
CA SER A 85 4.97 6.29 -1.67
C SER A 85 3.47 6.11 -1.45
N PHE A 86 3.05 5.56 -0.30
CA PHE A 86 1.63 5.49 0.05
C PHE A 86 1.01 6.88 0.12
N TRP A 87 1.60 7.77 0.91
CA TRP A 87 1.06 9.11 1.12
C TRP A 87 1.06 9.91 -0.18
N GLU A 88 2.11 9.78 -1.00
CA GLU A 88 2.14 10.40 -2.32
C GLU A 88 1.01 9.91 -3.25
N VAL A 89 0.77 8.60 -3.32
CA VAL A 89 -0.30 8.03 -4.16
C VAL A 89 -1.67 8.44 -3.64
N ILE A 90 -1.91 8.37 -2.33
CA ILE A 90 -3.18 8.74 -1.72
C ILE A 90 -3.46 10.23 -1.88
N SER A 91 -2.49 11.12 -1.60
CA SER A 91 -2.65 12.56 -1.76
C SER A 91 -2.96 12.94 -3.20
N ARG A 92 -2.26 12.34 -4.17
CA ARG A 92 -2.52 12.58 -5.60
C ARG A 92 -3.91 12.11 -6.06
N GLN A 93 -4.41 11.01 -5.49
CA GLN A 93 -5.70 10.44 -5.87
C GLN A 93 -6.87 10.95 -5.02
N TRP A 94 -6.61 11.71 -3.94
CA TRP A 94 -7.63 12.01 -2.93
C TRP A 94 -8.88 12.67 -3.52
N SER A 95 -8.70 13.65 -4.40
CA SER A 95 -9.78 14.37 -5.05
C SER A 95 -10.59 13.55 -6.07
N SER A 96 -10.07 12.40 -6.51
CA SER A 96 -10.77 11.50 -7.44
C SER A 96 -11.69 10.50 -6.72
N ILE A 97 -11.58 10.38 -5.39
CA ILE A 97 -12.40 9.48 -4.58
C ILE A 97 -13.76 10.14 -4.35
N ASP A 98 -14.81 9.53 -4.89
CA ASP A 98 -16.19 9.96 -4.64
C ASP A 98 -16.69 9.50 -3.25
N ALA A 99 -17.77 10.15 -2.80
CA ALA A 99 -18.33 9.92 -1.47
C ALA A 99 -18.68 8.46 -1.18
N LEU A 100 -19.13 7.67 -2.18
CA LEU A 100 -19.50 6.26 -1.98
C LEU A 100 -18.28 5.35 -1.76
N ARG A 101 -17.08 5.80 -2.14
CA ARG A 101 -15.83 5.04 -1.99
C ARG A 101 -14.97 5.56 -0.83
N LEU A 102 -15.29 6.72 -0.26
CA LEU A 102 -14.45 7.39 0.73
C LEU A 102 -14.18 6.53 1.97
N ASP A 103 -15.20 5.85 2.50
CA ASP A 103 -15.12 5.11 3.76
C ASP A 103 -14.02 4.05 3.79
N LYS A 104 -13.87 3.28 2.70
CA LYS A 104 -12.83 2.24 2.63
C LYS A 104 -11.42 2.82 2.54
N PHE A 105 -11.26 3.99 1.91
CA PHE A 105 -9.96 4.67 1.86
C PHE A 105 -9.62 5.33 3.20
N LEU A 106 -10.60 5.92 3.90
CA LEU A 106 -10.42 6.39 5.27
C LEU A 106 -10.02 5.25 6.22
N LEU A 107 -10.63 4.06 6.06
CA LEU A 107 -10.26 2.87 6.81
C LEU A 107 -8.82 2.44 6.54
N LEU A 108 -8.40 2.43 5.26
CA LEU A 108 -7.03 2.10 4.87
C LEU A 108 -6.02 3.08 5.50
N VAL A 109 -6.26 4.39 5.39
CA VAL A 109 -5.41 5.44 5.98
C VAL A 109 -5.25 5.22 7.48
N ARG A 110 -6.36 5.00 8.20
CA ARG A 110 -6.35 4.74 9.64
C ARG A 110 -5.47 3.54 10.01
N ARG A 111 -5.59 2.43 9.27
CA ARG A 111 -4.88 1.18 9.56
C ARG A 111 -3.40 1.29 9.23
N LEU A 112 -3.06 1.95 8.13
CA LEU A 112 -1.67 2.14 7.73
C LEU A 112 -0.95 3.10 8.68
N LEU A 113 -1.58 4.21 9.07
CA LEU A 113 -1.04 5.11 10.08
C LEU A 113 -0.81 4.37 11.40
N ALA A 114 -1.76 3.53 11.83
CA ALA A 114 -1.59 2.72 13.02
C ALA A 114 -0.41 1.72 12.89
N ALA A 115 -0.18 1.14 11.71
CA ALA A 115 0.96 0.27 11.45
C ALA A 115 2.30 1.05 11.51
N GLN A 116 2.36 2.24 10.90
CA GLN A 116 3.51 3.14 10.96
C GLN A 116 3.86 3.53 12.40
N VAL A 117 2.87 3.97 13.18
CA VAL A 117 3.06 4.34 14.60
C VAL A 117 3.52 3.12 15.41
N ARG A 118 2.90 1.95 15.22
CA ARG A 118 3.34 0.72 15.91
C ARG A 118 4.77 0.35 15.56
N TRP A 119 5.20 0.53 14.31
CA TRP A 119 6.59 0.30 13.92
C TRP A 119 7.52 1.30 14.61
N ALA A 120 7.21 2.60 14.57
CA ALA A 120 8.05 3.64 15.17
C ALA A 120 8.23 3.47 16.68
N VAL A 121 7.16 3.07 17.40
CA VAL A 121 7.24 2.76 18.83
C VAL A 121 8.15 1.57 19.11
N ARG A 122 8.21 0.56 18.21
CA ARG A 122 9.08 -0.61 18.37
C ARG A 122 10.54 -0.33 18.00
N SER A 123 10.79 0.46 16.95
CA SER A 123 12.14 0.80 16.50
C SER A 123 12.77 1.92 17.34
N GLY A 124 11.96 2.74 18.01
CA GLY A 124 12.41 3.99 18.63
C GLY A 124 12.66 5.11 17.63
N GLU A 125 12.37 4.87 16.34
CA GLU A 125 12.65 5.80 15.24
C GLU A 125 11.38 6.55 14.80
N PHE A 126 11.14 7.70 15.45
CA PHE A 126 10.03 8.59 15.05
C PHE A 126 10.34 9.42 13.80
N GLY A 127 11.62 9.48 13.39
CA GLY A 127 12.08 10.26 12.25
C GLY A 127 11.42 9.86 10.93
N LEU A 128 11.18 8.55 10.73
CA LEU A 128 10.51 8.04 9.53
C LEU A 128 9.05 8.47 9.47
N VAL A 129 8.30 8.39 10.57
CA VAL A 129 6.90 8.85 10.61
C VAL A 129 6.82 10.35 10.41
N ALA A 130 7.68 11.11 11.08
CA ALA A 130 7.71 12.57 10.95
C ALA A 130 8.18 13.04 9.57
N GLY A 131 9.13 12.34 8.93
CA GLY A 131 9.63 12.67 7.60
C GLY A 131 8.62 12.37 6.51
N VAL A 132 7.96 11.22 6.61
CA VAL A 132 6.94 10.76 5.64
C VAL A 132 5.67 11.63 5.68
N LEU A 133 5.29 12.17 6.84
CA LEU A 133 4.10 13.01 7.01
C LEU A 133 4.32 14.50 6.70
N LYS A 134 5.56 14.92 6.39
CA LYS A 134 5.89 16.32 6.06
C LYS A 134 5.69 16.69 4.58
N CYS A 135 5.16 15.77 3.77
CA CYS A 135 4.85 16.01 2.36
C CYS A 135 3.59 16.87 2.17
#